data_AF-A0A2V3YBI6-F1
#
_entry.id   AF-A0A2V3YBI6-F1
#
_cell.length_a   1.000
_cell.length_b   1.000
_cell.length_c   1.000
_cell.angle_alpha   90.00
_cell.angle_beta   90.00
_cell.angle_gamma   90.00
#
_symmetry.space_group_name_H-M   'P 1'
#
loop_
_entity.id
_entity.type
_entity.pdbx_description
1 polymer ?
#
loop_
_entity_poly.entity_id
_entity_poly.type
_entity_poly.pdbx_seq_one_letter_code
_entity_poly.pdbx_strand_id
1 'polypeptide(L)'
;MDLREALMGYIPYNEQEEKDREQILKFLERGDLIYTRESKDVHMTASAWVTNRERNKILMAYHNIYDSWAWLGGHADGEKNLLLVAQKEVMEESGLRSVSPVTEDIFSIEILTVSGHIKNGSYVSSHLHLNITYLLEADEEANLHEKEDENSDVRWFLTEDGINASKEPWMQTWVYRKLAEKMKNFEY
;
A
#
# COMPACT_ATOMS: atom_id res chain seq x y z
N MET A 1 1.13 -9.79 16.45
CA MET A 1 2.60 -9.70 16.49
C MET A 1 2.97 -8.23 16.55
N ASP A 2 4.01 -7.86 17.29
CA ASP A 2 4.47 -6.46 17.28
C ASP A 2 5.11 -6.11 15.92
N LEU A 3 4.90 -4.88 15.42
CA LEU A 3 5.41 -4.49 14.09
C LEU A 3 6.94 -4.52 14.05
N ARG A 4 7.62 -4.15 15.15
CA ARG A 4 9.08 -4.19 15.22
C ARG A 4 9.58 -5.62 15.10
N GLU A 5 8.96 -6.56 15.82
CA GLU A 5 9.27 -7.99 15.72
C GLU A 5 9.04 -8.51 14.29
N ALA A 6 7.92 -8.13 13.66
CA ALA A 6 7.62 -8.48 12.27
C ALA A 6 8.69 -7.98 11.30
N LEU A 7 9.12 -6.73 11.43
CA LEU A 7 10.17 -6.15 10.58
C LEU A 7 11.55 -6.76 10.87
N MET A 8 11.85 -7.15 12.10
CA MET A 8 13.10 -7.84 12.42
C MET A 8 13.15 -9.25 11.82
N GLY A 9 12.01 -9.94 11.76
CA GLY A 9 11.86 -11.25 11.09
C GLY A 9 11.70 -11.16 9.57
N TYR A 10 11.30 -9.99 9.05
CA TYR A 10 11.10 -9.77 7.62
C TYR A 10 12.40 -9.91 6.84
N ILE A 11 12.38 -10.78 5.83
CA ILE A 11 13.50 -11.00 4.90
C ILE A 11 13.32 -10.06 3.70
N PRO A 12 14.18 -9.04 3.53
CA PRO A 12 14.08 -8.12 2.40
C PRO A 12 14.23 -8.85 1.07
N TYR A 13 13.39 -8.50 0.09
CA TYR A 13 13.45 -9.08 -1.23
C TYR A 13 14.64 -8.57 -2.06
N ASN A 14 15.04 -7.32 -1.85
CA ASN A 14 16.12 -6.67 -2.58
C ASN A 14 16.80 -5.59 -1.72
N GLU A 15 17.81 -4.92 -2.29
CA GLU A 15 18.56 -3.84 -1.62
C GLU A 15 17.65 -2.69 -1.17
N GLN A 16 16.62 -2.32 -1.96
CA GLN A 16 15.68 -1.26 -1.57
C GLN A 16 14.99 -1.60 -0.26
N GLU A 17 14.43 -2.81 -0.12
CA GLU A 17 13.77 -3.20 1.12
C GLU A 17 14.75 -3.37 2.29
N GLU A 18 16.01 -3.75 2.03
CA GLU A 18 17.03 -3.79 3.08
C GLU A 18 17.28 -2.40 3.66
N LYS A 19 17.46 -1.40 2.80
CA LYS A 19 17.65 0.00 3.21
C LYS A 19 16.40 0.58 3.88
N ASP A 20 15.23 0.32 3.35
CA ASP A 20 13.98 0.83 3.92
C ASP A 20 13.66 0.17 5.25
N ARG A 21 13.91 -1.13 5.42
CA ARG A 21 13.78 -1.82 6.71
C ARG A 21 14.63 -1.16 7.79
N GLU A 22 15.90 -0.89 7.49
CA GLU A 22 16.81 -0.23 8.43
C GLU A 22 16.27 1.14 8.87
N GLN A 23 15.69 1.91 7.94
CA GLN A 23 15.15 3.24 8.24
C GLN A 23 13.81 3.15 9.00
N ILE A 24 12.90 2.27 8.59
CA ILE A 24 11.61 2.05 9.27
C ILE A 24 11.87 1.63 10.73
N LEU A 25 12.80 0.71 10.97
CA LEU A 25 13.18 0.29 12.34
C LEU A 25 13.69 1.45 13.20
N LYS A 26 14.43 2.41 12.63
CA LYS A 26 14.86 3.63 13.33
C LYS A 26 13.70 4.57 13.60
N PHE A 27 12.80 4.78 12.64
CA PHE A 27 11.62 5.63 12.85
C PHE A 27 10.67 5.06 13.90
N LEU A 28 10.56 3.74 14.02
CA LEU A 28 9.76 3.09 15.07
C LEU A 28 10.23 3.43 16.49
N GLU A 29 11.47 3.90 16.68
CA GLU A 29 11.97 4.37 17.99
C GLU A 29 11.28 5.67 18.45
N ARG A 30 10.58 6.37 17.55
CA ARG A 30 9.75 7.55 17.89
C ARG A 30 8.42 7.18 18.57
N GLY A 31 8.10 5.90 18.68
CA GLY A 31 6.91 5.41 19.38
C GLY A 31 5.60 5.71 18.64
N ASP A 32 4.51 5.85 19.38
CA ASP A 32 3.15 5.86 18.80
C ASP A 32 2.84 7.07 17.92
N LEU A 33 3.62 8.15 18.02
CA LEU A 33 3.40 9.37 17.26
C LEU A 33 3.43 9.12 15.74
N ILE A 34 4.28 8.20 15.27
CA ILE A 34 4.39 7.89 13.84
C ILE A 34 3.19 7.12 13.29
N TYR A 35 2.28 6.60 14.12
CA TYR A 35 1.04 5.99 13.64
C TYR A 35 -0.04 7.02 13.32
N THR A 36 0.23 8.31 13.56
CA THR A 36 -0.74 9.38 13.35
C THR A 36 -0.15 10.47 12.47
N ARG A 37 -1.04 11.20 11.78
CA ARG A 37 -0.67 12.40 11.01
C ARG A 37 -0.32 13.61 11.88
N GLU A 38 -0.23 13.46 13.20
CA GLU A 38 0.40 14.46 14.08
C GLU A 38 1.90 14.54 13.83
N SER A 39 2.53 13.41 13.48
CA SER A 39 3.89 13.36 12.95
C SER A 39 3.92 13.92 11.53
N LYS A 40 4.37 15.17 11.41
CA LYS A 40 4.28 15.94 10.15
C LYS A 40 5.36 15.60 9.13
N ASP A 41 6.46 14.99 9.54
CA ASP A 41 7.59 14.64 8.67
C ASP A 41 7.54 13.17 8.22
N VAL A 42 6.95 12.29 9.02
CA VAL A 42 6.90 10.85 8.73
C VAL A 42 5.76 10.15 9.46
N HIS A 43 5.04 9.24 8.82
CA HIS A 43 4.03 8.40 9.50
C HIS A 43 3.75 7.08 8.77
N MET A 44 3.16 6.13 9.49
CA MET A 44 2.84 4.79 9.03
C MET A 44 1.65 4.79 8.07
N THR A 45 1.80 4.03 7.00
CA THR A 45 0.73 3.69 6.06
C THR A 45 0.70 2.20 5.82
N ALA A 46 -0.45 1.72 5.35
CA ALA A 46 -0.60 0.35 4.91
C ALA A 46 -1.20 0.32 3.51
N SER A 47 -0.60 -0.48 2.63
CA SER A 47 -1.08 -0.69 1.26
C SER A 47 -1.41 -2.15 1.01
N ALA A 48 -2.22 -2.39 0.00
CA ALA A 48 -2.60 -3.73 -0.43
C ALA A 48 -2.22 -3.98 -1.89
N TRP A 49 -1.49 -5.06 -2.12
CA TRP A 49 -1.40 -5.67 -3.44
C TRP A 49 -2.56 -6.67 -3.55
N VAL A 50 -3.70 -6.21 -4.10
CA VAL A 50 -4.92 -7.01 -4.20
C VAL A 50 -4.89 -7.79 -5.51
N THR A 51 -5.06 -9.10 -5.43
CA THR A 51 -5.04 -10.00 -6.59
C THR A 51 -6.28 -10.89 -6.64
N ASN A 52 -6.61 -11.39 -7.83
CA ASN A 52 -7.68 -12.37 -7.99
C ASN A 52 -7.18 -13.77 -7.61
N ARG A 53 -8.10 -14.73 -7.50
CA ARG A 53 -7.78 -16.13 -7.16
C ARG A 53 -6.72 -16.76 -8.07
N GLU A 54 -6.71 -16.42 -9.36
CA GLU A 54 -5.75 -16.96 -10.34
C GLU A 54 -4.37 -16.29 -10.31
N ARG A 55 -4.19 -15.23 -9.50
CA ARG A 55 -2.94 -14.47 -9.38
C ARG A 55 -2.44 -13.87 -10.70
N ASN A 56 -3.37 -13.57 -11.61
CA ASN A 56 -3.07 -13.01 -12.94
C ASN A 56 -3.60 -11.57 -13.12
N LYS A 57 -4.42 -11.11 -12.19
CA LYS A 57 -4.94 -9.75 -12.16
C LYS A 57 -4.64 -9.04 -10.84
N ILE A 58 -4.64 -7.72 -10.91
CA ILE A 58 -4.49 -6.81 -9.78
C ILE A 58 -5.62 -5.77 -9.80
N LEU A 59 -6.09 -5.39 -8.61
CA LEU A 59 -7.05 -4.31 -8.44
C LEU A 59 -6.30 -2.99 -8.29
N MET A 60 -6.73 -1.97 -9.02
CA MET A 60 -6.15 -0.63 -8.94
C MET A 60 -7.26 0.42 -8.92
N ALA A 61 -6.96 1.56 -8.32
CA ALA A 61 -7.82 2.75 -8.30
C ALA A 61 -7.14 3.90 -9.07
N TYR A 62 -7.93 4.69 -9.79
CA TYR A 62 -7.46 5.91 -10.44
C TYR A 62 -7.52 7.08 -9.46
N HIS A 63 -6.37 7.45 -8.90
CA HIS A 63 -6.29 8.40 -7.81
C HIS A 63 -6.38 9.85 -8.30
N ASN A 64 -7.32 10.63 -7.76
CA ASN A 64 -7.64 11.97 -8.25
C ASN A 64 -6.48 12.97 -8.10
N ILE A 65 -5.68 12.83 -7.03
CA ILE A 65 -4.54 13.73 -6.76
C ILE A 65 -3.33 13.39 -7.63
N TYR A 66 -3.06 12.09 -7.83
CA TYR A 66 -1.89 11.65 -8.59
C TYR A 66 -2.15 11.62 -10.10
N ASP A 67 -3.41 11.71 -10.52
CA ASP A 67 -3.85 11.55 -11.89
C ASP A 67 -3.27 10.26 -12.52
N SER A 68 -3.30 9.17 -11.74
CA SER A 68 -2.56 7.94 -12.02
C SER A 68 -3.29 6.73 -11.43
N TRP A 69 -3.17 5.58 -12.10
CA TRP A 69 -3.56 4.30 -11.52
C TRP A 69 -2.56 3.89 -10.43
N ALA A 70 -3.08 3.55 -9.26
CA ALA A 70 -2.30 3.12 -8.11
C ALA A 70 -2.91 1.89 -7.43
N TRP A 71 -2.11 1.24 -6.59
CA TRP A 71 -2.61 0.30 -5.59
C TRP A 71 -3.58 1.00 -4.60
N LEU A 72 -4.17 0.24 -3.69
CA LEU A 72 -5.07 0.76 -2.66
C LEU A 72 -4.37 0.77 -1.31
N GLY A 73 -4.68 1.74 -0.46
CA GLY A 73 -4.00 1.90 0.82
C GLY A 73 -4.09 3.28 1.41
N GLY A 74 -3.76 3.39 2.69
CA GLY A 74 -3.98 4.62 3.42
C GLY A 74 -3.23 4.69 4.74
N HIS A 75 -3.65 5.66 5.56
CA HIS A 75 -2.92 6.05 6.76
C HIS A 75 -3.31 5.14 7.93
N ALA A 76 -2.34 4.85 8.80
CA ALA A 76 -2.62 4.08 10.02
C ALA A 76 -3.62 4.79 10.94
N ASP A 77 -3.54 6.12 11.05
CA ASP A 77 -4.44 6.97 11.85
C ASP A 77 -4.70 6.44 13.28
N GLY A 78 -3.64 5.93 13.92
CA GLY A 78 -3.64 5.40 15.29
C GLY A 78 -3.84 3.89 15.39
N GLU A 79 -4.24 3.22 14.31
CA GLU A 79 -4.31 1.75 14.24
C GLU A 79 -2.90 1.14 14.08
N LYS A 80 -2.56 0.18 14.93
CA LYS A 80 -1.26 -0.50 14.91
C LYS A 80 -1.29 -1.81 14.12
N ASN A 81 -2.47 -2.38 13.92
CA ASN A 81 -2.66 -3.53 13.05
C ASN A 81 -2.79 -3.06 11.60
N LEU A 82 -1.65 -2.95 10.93
CA LEU A 82 -1.59 -2.43 9.57
C LEU A 82 -2.24 -3.35 8.53
N LEU A 83 -2.40 -4.65 8.81
CA LEU A 83 -3.20 -5.53 7.96
C LEU A 83 -4.67 -5.11 7.97
N LEU A 84 -5.22 -4.78 9.15
CA LEU A 84 -6.59 -4.28 9.26
C LEU A 84 -6.76 -2.94 8.52
N VAL A 85 -5.74 -2.06 8.59
CA VAL A 85 -5.73 -0.80 7.83
C VAL A 85 -5.79 -1.09 6.33
N ALA A 86 -4.91 -1.94 5.80
CA ALA A 86 -4.90 -2.29 4.38
C ALA A 86 -6.22 -2.91 3.91
N GLN A 87 -6.80 -3.84 4.68
CA GLN A 87 -8.09 -4.44 4.35
C GLN A 87 -9.22 -3.39 4.34
N LYS A 88 -9.24 -2.50 5.33
CA LYS A 88 -10.24 -1.44 5.44
C LYS A 88 -10.15 -0.48 4.25
N GLU A 89 -8.96 0.02 3.94
CA GLU A 89 -8.73 0.96 2.84
C GLU A 89 -9.15 0.34 1.50
N VAL A 90 -8.80 -0.92 1.26
CA VAL A 90 -9.27 -1.62 0.06
C VAL A 90 -10.79 -1.65 -0.02
N MET A 91 -11.49 -2.01 1.06
CA MET A 91 -12.96 -2.06 1.05
C MET A 91 -13.58 -0.67 0.85
N GLU A 92 -13.01 0.37 1.44
CA GLU A 92 -13.52 1.75 1.32
C GLU A 92 -13.26 2.35 -0.07
N GLU A 93 -12.06 2.16 -0.62
CA GLU A 93 -11.66 2.76 -1.89
C GLU A 93 -12.16 2.01 -3.12
N SER A 94 -12.42 0.70 -3.00
CA SER A 94 -12.88 -0.14 -4.13
C SER A 94 -14.34 -0.54 -4.08
N GLY A 95 -14.98 -0.35 -2.94
CA GLY A 95 -16.34 -0.80 -2.71
C GLY A 95 -16.52 -2.30 -2.50
N LEU A 96 -15.43 -3.06 -2.47
CA LEU A 96 -15.46 -4.48 -2.14
C LEU A 96 -16.01 -4.70 -0.73
N ARG A 97 -16.90 -5.69 -0.59
CA ARG A 97 -17.50 -6.04 0.72
C ARG A 97 -16.57 -6.86 1.62
N SER A 98 -15.59 -7.52 1.03
CA SER A 98 -14.66 -8.39 1.74
C SER A 98 -13.40 -8.61 0.93
N VAL A 99 -12.26 -8.61 1.61
CA VAL A 99 -10.96 -9.03 1.10
C VAL A 99 -10.26 -9.88 2.15
N SER A 100 -9.54 -10.90 1.72
CA SER A 100 -8.85 -11.83 2.62
C SER A 100 -7.35 -11.77 2.42
N PRO A 101 -6.53 -11.83 3.50
CA PRO A 101 -5.10 -11.98 3.34
C PRO A 101 -4.78 -13.30 2.65
N VAL A 102 -3.87 -13.27 1.67
CA VAL A 102 -3.23 -14.50 1.16
C VAL A 102 -2.24 -15.02 2.21
N THR A 103 -1.59 -14.09 2.91
CA THR A 103 -0.79 -14.32 4.12
C THR A 103 -1.03 -13.15 5.08
N GLU A 104 -0.96 -13.42 6.39
CA GLU A 104 -0.98 -12.38 7.42
C GLU A 104 0.39 -11.68 7.57
N ASP A 105 1.44 -12.23 6.96
CA ASP A 105 2.80 -11.68 7.00
C ASP A 105 2.95 -10.43 6.14
N ILE A 106 3.97 -9.62 6.47
CA ILE A 106 4.36 -8.47 5.64
C ILE A 106 4.77 -8.97 4.26
N PHE A 107 4.09 -8.49 3.23
CA PHE A 107 4.39 -8.87 1.85
C PHE A 107 5.47 -7.99 1.23
N SER A 108 5.51 -6.70 1.56
CA SER A 108 6.55 -5.76 1.09
C SER A 108 6.66 -4.54 2.01
N ILE A 109 7.76 -3.80 1.87
CA ILE A 109 7.97 -2.55 2.60
C ILE A 109 8.59 -1.48 1.71
N GLU A 110 8.19 -0.24 1.95
CA GLU A 110 8.65 0.93 1.20
C GLU A 110 8.69 2.17 2.10
N ILE A 111 9.67 3.05 1.88
CA ILE A 111 9.58 4.45 2.29
C ILE A 111 9.19 5.28 1.08
N LEU A 112 8.00 5.86 1.12
CA LEU A 112 7.44 6.61 0.01
C LEU A 112 7.53 8.11 0.30
N THR A 113 7.92 8.88 -0.71
CA THR A 113 7.91 10.34 -0.61
C THR A 113 6.55 10.88 -0.97
N VAL A 114 6.05 11.81 -0.16
CA VAL A 114 4.82 12.56 -0.45
C VAL A 114 5.22 14.00 -0.71
N SER A 115 4.90 14.49 -1.91
CA SER A 115 5.10 15.91 -2.23
C SER A 115 4.06 16.76 -1.50
N GLY A 116 4.48 17.93 -1.04
CA GLY A 116 3.57 18.89 -0.42
C GLY A 116 2.42 19.26 -1.35
N HIS A 117 1.22 19.36 -0.80
CA HIS A 117 -0.01 19.53 -1.57
C HIS A 117 -1.09 20.25 -0.74
N ILE A 118 -2.18 20.66 -1.40
CA ILE A 118 -3.35 21.24 -0.74
C ILE A 118 -4.38 20.13 -0.53
N LYS A 119 -4.82 19.92 0.72
CA LYS A 119 -5.94 19.04 1.07
C LYS A 119 -6.95 19.84 1.89
N ASN A 120 -8.23 19.82 1.48
CA ASN A 120 -9.32 20.54 2.15
C ASN A 120 -8.99 22.02 2.46
N GLY A 121 -8.37 22.72 1.49
CA GLY A 121 -8.01 24.13 1.61
C GLY A 121 -6.80 24.44 2.51
N SER A 122 -6.11 23.41 3.02
CA SER A 122 -4.92 23.56 3.88
C SER A 122 -3.67 22.96 3.22
N TYR A 123 -2.52 23.61 3.39
CA TYR A 123 -1.24 23.10 2.90
C TYR A 123 -0.69 22.00 3.81
N VAL A 124 -0.33 20.88 3.20
CA VAL A 124 0.36 19.75 3.83
C VAL A 124 1.80 19.76 3.32
N SER A 125 2.77 19.85 4.22
CA SER A 125 4.20 19.81 3.88
C SER A 125 4.59 18.45 3.29
N SER A 126 5.65 18.43 2.47
CA SER A 126 6.25 17.17 2.04
C SER A 126 6.68 16.33 3.24
N HIS A 127 6.50 15.02 3.15
CA HIS A 127 6.76 14.08 4.23
C HIS A 127 7.00 12.68 3.69
N LEU A 128 7.25 11.73 4.59
CA LEU A 128 7.48 10.33 4.27
C LEU A 128 6.32 9.46 4.77
N HIS A 129 5.92 8.50 3.94
CA HIS A 129 5.12 7.37 4.38
C HIS A 129 6.03 6.18 4.64
N LEU A 130 5.92 5.59 5.83
CA LEU A 130 6.52 4.31 6.17
C LEU A 130 5.49 3.23 5.84
N ASN A 131 5.58 2.68 4.64
CA ASN A 131 4.55 1.84 4.08
C ASN A 131 4.84 0.36 4.33
N ILE A 132 3.83 -0.35 4.84
CA ILE A 132 3.80 -1.80 4.90
C ILE A 132 2.76 -2.31 3.90
N THR A 133 3.17 -3.22 3.02
CA THR A 133 2.31 -3.78 1.99
C THR A 133 1.89 -5.20 2.35
N TYR A 134 0.60 -5.51 2.15
CA TYR A 134 0.02 -6.85 2.34
C TYR A 134 -0.50 -7.42 1.02
N LEU A 135 -0.38 -8.74 0.85
CA LEU A 135 -0.95 -9.46 -0.29
C LEU A 135 -2.37 -9.90 0.06
N LEU A 136 -3.36 -9.33 -0.62
CA LEU A 136 -4.77 -9.63 -0.39
C LEU A 136 -5.39 -10.30 -1.61
N GLU A 137 -6.38 -11.16 -1.38
CA GLU A 137 -7.23 -11.76 -2.40
C GLU A 137 -8.65 -11.19 -2.31
N ALA A 138 -9.23 -10.95 -3.47
CA ALA A 138 -10.63 -10.58 -3.62
C ALA A 138 -11.27 -11.33 -4.81
N ASP A 139 -12.60 -11.44 -4.78
CA ASP A 139 -13.37 -11.96 -5.90
C ASP A 139 -13.37 -10.94 -7.04
N GLU A 140 -12.91 -11.35 -8.23
CA GLU A 140 -12.83 -10.46 -9.39
C GLU A 140 -14.19 -10.11 -10.00
N GLU A 141 -15.21 -10.92 -9.70
CA GLU A 141 -16.58 -10.71 -10.15
C GLU A 141 -17.40 -9.87 -9.17
N ALA A 142 -16.81 -9.46 -8.04
CA ALA A 142 -17.46 -8.57 -7.09
C ALA A 142 -17.68 -7.19 -7.70
N ASN A 143 -18.81 -6.56 -7.34
CA ASN A 143 -19.10 -5.20 -7.76
C ASN A 143 -18.09 -4.22 -7.14
N LEU A 144 -17.50 -3.40 -7.99
CA LEU A 144 -16.62 -2.30 -7.61
C LEU A 144 -17.39 -0.98 -7.67
N HIS A 145 -17.01 -0.05 -6.81
CA HIS A 145 -17.38 1.35 -6.93
C HIS A 145 -16.26 2.25 -6.42
N GLU A 146 -16.15 3.40 -7.03
CA GLU A 146 -15.23 4.46 -6.64
C GLU A 146 -15.64 5.12 -5.31
N LYS A 147 -14.64 5.69 -4.65
CA LYS A 147 -14.78 6.62 -3.54
C LYS A 147 -14.46 8.01 -4.09
N GLU A 148 -15.50 8.73 -4.52
CA GLU A 148 -15.39 9.95 -5.33
C GLU A 148 -14.47 11.04 -4.73
N ASP A 149 -14.30 11.09 -3.40
CA ASP A 149 -13.42 12.04 -2.73
C ASP A 149 -11.93 11.69 -2.83
N GLU A 150 -11.58 10.47 -3.26
CA GLU A 150 -10.20 9.97 -3.35
C GLU A 150 -9.85 9.46 -4.75
N ASN A 151 -10.74 8.70 -5.38
CA ASN A 151 -10.54 8.10 -6.69
C ASN A 151 -11.75 8.30 -7.62
N SER A 152 -11.56 8.05 -8.92
CA SER A 152 -12.61 8.24 -9.95
C SER A 152 -12.86 7.02 -10.83
N ASP A 153 -12.12 5.94 -10.61
CA ASP A 153 -12.35 4.65 -11.24
C ASP A 153 -11.63 3.56 -10.42
N VAL A 154 -12.16 2.35 -10.44
CA VAL A 154 -11.59 1.17 -9.76
C VAL A 154 -11.83 -0.03 -10.64
N ARG A 155 -10.77 -0.76 -11.00
CA ARG A 155 -10.93 -1.95 -11.84
C ARG A 155 -9.79 -2.95 -11.71
N TRP A 156 -10.09 -4.16 -12.15
CA TRP A 156 -9.13 -5.22 -12.34
C TRP A 156 -8.34 -5.03 -13.64
N PHE A 157 -7.03 -5.23 -13.54
CA PHE A 157 -6.12 -5.26 -14.67
C PHE A 157 -5.41 -6.59 -14.72
N LEU A 158 -5.05 -7.06 -15.92
CA LEU A 158 -3.93 -7.99 -16.02
C LEU A 158 -2.69 -7.33 -15.40
N THR A 159 -1.90 -8.10 -14.65
CA THR A 159 -0.84 -7.53 -13.81
C THR A 159 0.10 -6.58 -14.55
N GLU A 160 0.59 -6.96 -15.74
CA GLU A 160 1.49 -6.08 -16.52
C GLU A 160 0.77 -4.83 -17.05
N ASP A 161 -0.50 -4.95 -17.45
CA ASP A 161 -1.28 -3.81 -17.96
C ASP A 161 -1.56 -2.81 -16.84
N GLY A 162 -1.85 -3.28 -15.63
CA GLY A 162 -2.05 -2.42 -14.46
C GLY A 162 -0.78 -1.66 -14.08
N ILE A 163 0.37 -2.35 -14.04
CA ILE A 163 1.68 -1.70 -13.82
C ILE A 163 1.89 -0.60 -14.86
N ASN A 164 1.68 -0.89 -16.15
CA ASN A 164 1.89 0.07 -17.22
C ASN A 164 0.85 1.20 -17.26
N ALA A 165 -0.31 1.02 -16.64
CA ALA A 165 -1.36 2.04 -16.56
C ALA A 165 -1.04 3.14 -15.54
N SER A 166 -0.19 2.85 -14.54
CA SER A 166 0.30 3.88 -13.61
C SER A 166 1.10 4.94 -14.37
N LYS A 167 0.94 6.22 -14.04
CA LYS A 167 1.75 7.30 -14.62
C LYS A 167 2.99 7.64 -13.78
N GLU A 168 3.31 6.81 -12.79
CA GLU A 168 4.38 7.05 -11.81
C GLU A 168 5.56 6.09 -12.06
N PRO A 169 6.59 6.49 -12.82
CA PRO A 169 7.64 5.56 -13.28
C PRO A 169 8.44 4.93 -12.14
N TRP A 170 8.59 5.66 -11.03
CA TRP A 170 9.26 5.15 -9.84
C TRP A 170 8.44 4.02 -9.20
N MET A 171 7.13 4.21 -9.05
CA MET A 171 6.22 3.17 -8.52
C MET A 171 6.22 1.93 -9.41
N GLN A 172 6.13 2.10 -10.74
CA GLN A 172 6.21 0.99 -11.68
C GLN A 172 7.49 0.16 -11.48
N THR A 173 8.63 0.84 -11.44
CA THR A 173 9.95 0.19 -11.48
C THR A 173 10.30 -0.46 -10.14
N TRP A 174 10.11 0.25 -9.04
CA TRP A 174 10.66 -0.13 -7.74
C TRP A 174 9.65 -0.82 -6.83
N VAL A 175 8.35 -0.58 -7.06
CA VAL A 175 7.28 -1.12 -6.21
C VAL A 175 6.49 -2.17 -6.97
N TYR A 176 5.74 -1.80 -8.01
CA TYR A 176 4.76 -2.70 -8.61
C TYR A 176 5.39 -3.90 -9.33
N ARG A 177 6.52 -3.73 -10.03
CA ARG A 177 7.26 -4.87 -10.61
C ARG A 177 7.79 -5.81 -9.53
N LYS A 178 8.35 -5.29 -8.44
CA LYS A 178 8.78 -6.07 -7.28
C LYS A 178 7.62 -6.89 -6.72
N LEU A 179 6.46 -6.27 -6.48
CA LEU A 179 5.28 -6.95 -5.94
C LEU A 179 4.77 -8.04 -6.89
N ALA A 180 4.72 -7.77 -8.19
CA ALA A 180 4.31 -8.73 -9.20
C ALA A 180 5.26 -9.94 -9.29
N GLU A 181 6.58 -9.70 -9.22
CA GLU A 181 7.58 -10.78 -9.17
C GLU A 181 7.45 -11.61 -7.89
N LYS A 182 7.33 -10.97 -6.73
CA LYS A 182 7.11 -11.65 -5.45
C LYS A 182 5.85 -12.51 -5.47
N MET A 183 4.76 -11.99 -6.02
CA MET A 183 3.49 -12.70 -6.12
C MET A 183 3.60 -13.94 -7.02
N LYS A 184 4.32 -13.85 -8.15
CA LYS A 184 4.55 -15.00 -9.04
C LYS A 184 5.36 -16.12 -8.37
N ASN A 185 6.25 -15.77 -7.45
CA ASN A 185 7.12 -16.69 -6.73
C ASN A 185 6.56 -17.11 -5.36
N PHE A 186 5.33 -16.71 -5.02
CA PHE A 186 4.73 -17.01 -3.74
C PHE A 186 4.19 -18.46 -3.77
N GLU A 187 4.95 -19.39 -3.18
CA GLU A 187 4.55 -20.81 -3.04
C GLU A 187 3.68 -21.02 -1.79
N TYR A 188 2.70 -21.94 -1.91
CA TYR A 188 1.69 -22.26 -0.89
C TYR A 188 2.16 -23.28 0.14
#